data_AF-A0A6B1FCF6-F1
#
_entry.id   AF-A0A6B1FCF6-F1
#
_cell.length_a   1.000
_cell.length_b   1.000
_cell.length_c   1.000
_cell.angle_alpha   90.00
_cell.angle_beta   90.00
_cell.angle_gamma   90.00
#
_symmetry.space_group_name_H-M   'P 1'
#
loop_
_entity.id
_entity.type
_entity.pdbx_description
1 polymer ?
#
loop_
_entity_poly.entity_id
_entity_poly.type
_entity_poly.pdbx_seq_one_letter_code
_entity_poly.pdbx_strand_id
1 'polypeptide(L)'
;MTPVAALDIRNRDLFIVPEGIRPPGIQTGQLYGDHDLAWYDPGAGSAVVLRRNLGGGQVEILEIGAAGDTVWDRRLSPPAVRFRADQIAAVIDDAARGIAGSVGWRDVSVEAMRHALEDALYVPDPMPGATRMFGTASGEIWFRGYQSQDTLSVWYAAHRDGVRLRQVLVPRSFRPMDATGTHVWGLRRGELGVQYVAGRRLVAPSGADSPR
;
A
#
# COMPACT_ATOMS: atom_id res chain seq x y z
N MET A 1 -19.32 25.34 -5.68
CA MET A 1 -18.47 25.12 -4.49
C MET A 1 -17.39 24.15 -4.93
N THR A 2 -16.15 24.60 -5.14
CA THR A 2 -15.08 23.76 -5.67
C THR A 2 -14.62 22.83 -4.55
N PRO A 3 -14.72 21.50 -4.68
CA PRO A 3 -14.20 20.60 -3.66
C PRO A 3 -12.68 20.74 -3.67
N VAL A 4 -12.12 21.31 -2.60
CA VAL A 4 -10.70 21.16 -2.30
C VAL A 4 -10.52 19.69 -1.91
N ALA A 5 -9.71 18.94 -2.65
CA ALA A 5 -9.39 17.59 -2.26
C ALA A 5 -8.67 17.60 -0.91
N ALA A 6 -9.37 17.20 0.15
CA ALA A 6 -8.76 16.95 1.44
C ALA A 6 -8.13 15.55 1.43
N LEU A 7 -6.84 15.47 1.73
CA LEU A 7 -6.14 14.20 1.94
C LEU A 7 -6.41 13.72 3.36
N ASP A 8 -6.89 12.50 3.50
CA ASP A 8 -6.96 11.87 4.81
C ASP A 8 -5.57 11.39 5.23
N ILE A 9 -5.02 12.02 6.26
CA ILE A 9 -3.74 11.65 6.87
C ILE A 9 -3.91 10.90 8.20
N ARG A 10 -5.14 10.55 8.59
CA ARG A 10 -5.40 9.78 9.80
C ARG A 10 -4.77 8.40 9.70
N ASN A 11 -4.42 7.84 10.86
CA ASN A 11 -3.77 6.54 10.97
C ASN A 11 -2.53 6.42 10.06
N ARG A 12 -1.84 7.53 9.78
CA ARG A 12 -0.56 7.50 9.07
C ARG A 12 0.58 7.18 10.03
N ASP A 13 0.54 7.80 11.20
CA ASP A 13 1.60 7.73 12.20
C ASP A 13 1.10 7.05 13.47
N LEU A 14 2.00 6.30 14.09
CA LEU A 14 1.86 5.56 15.32
C LEU A 14 2.74 6.24 16.35
N PHE A 15 2.15 6.62 17.49
CA PHE A 15 2.87 7.19 18.61
C PHE A 15 2.79 6.24 19.80
N ILE A 16 3.96 5.79 20.28
CA ILE A 16 4.09 4.76 21.31
C ILE A 16 4.80 5.38 22.52
N VAL A 17 4.24 5.19 23.71
CA VAL A 17 4.89 5.57 24.98
C VAL A 17 4.93 4.32 25.86
N PRO A 18 6.04 3.55 25.87
CA PRO A 18 6.16 2.39 26.73
C PRO A 18 6.08 2.78 28.21
N GLU A 19 5.48 1.91 29.04
CA GLU A 19 5.44 2.11 30.49
C GLU A 19 6.84 2.26 31.07
N GLY A 20 6.97 3.12 32.10
CA GLY A 20 8.22 3.32 32.82
C GLY A 20 9.24 4.25 32.15
N ILE A 21 8.95 4.78 30.96
CA ILE A 21 9.82 5.74 30.28
C ILE A 21 9.30 7.18 30.39
N ARG A 22 10.23 8.11 30.69
CA ARG A 22 9.97 9.54 30.54
C ARG A 22 10.10 9.94 29.07
N PRO A 23 9.25 10.86 28.56
CA PRO A 23 9.29 11.33 27.18
C PRO A 23 10.73 11.64 26.68
N PRO A 24 11.01 11.45 25.39
CA PRO A 24 10.05 11.39 24.27
C PRO A 24 9.56 9.98 23.94
N GLY A 25 8.30 9.84 23.50
CA GLY A 25 7.77 8.60 22.92
C GLY A 25 8.34 8.31 21.52
N ILE A 26 7.95 7.17 20.94
CA ILE A 26 8.35 6.75 19.60
C ILE A 26 7.28 7.18 18.61
N GLN A 27 7.68 7.90 17.56
CA GLN A 27 6.84 8.13 16.39
C GLN A 27 7.34 7.29 15.23
N THR A 28 6.46 6.47 14.64
CA THR A 28 6.74 5.65 13.46
C THR A 28 5.52 5.62 12.54
N GLY A 29 5.63 5.02 11.35
CA GLY A 29 4.46 4.82 10.47
C GLY A 29 3.53 3.73 11.01
N GLN A 30 2.21 3.94 10.90
CA GLN A 30 1.22 2.89 11.17
C GLN A 30 1.36 1.75 10.17
N LEU A 31 1.52 0.53 10.69
CA LEU A 31 1.71 -0.68 9.89
C LEU A 31 0.51 -0.97 8.98
N TYR A 32 -0.69 -0.65 9.47
CA TYR A 32 -1.96 -0.86 8.78
C TYR A 32 -2.67 0.46 8.46
N GLY A 33 -1.91 1.54 8.34
CA GLY A 33 -2.45 2.86 8.06
C GLY A 33 -3.28 2.89 6.78
N ASP A 34 -4.49 3.44 6.90
CA ASP A 34 -5.48 3.56 5.83
C ASP A 34 -5.56 4.98 5.25
N HIS A 35 -4.61 5.85 5.58
CA HIS A 35 -4.42 7.18 4.98
C HIS A 35 -4.42 7.14 3.45
N ASP A 36 -4.75 8.26 2.82
CA ASP A 36 -4.76 8.34 1.38
C ASP A 36 -3.36 8.11 0.79
N LEU A 37 -3.27 7.33 -0.28
CA LEU A 37 -2.06 7.28 -1.09
C LEU A 37 -2.15 8.36 -2.16
N ALA A 38 -1.05 9.03 -2.43
CA ALA A 38 -0.98 10.03 -3.47
C ALA A 38 0.21 9.77 -4.40
N TRP A 39 0.02 10.04 -5.68
CA TRP A 39 1.06 10.01 -6.70
C TRP A 39 0.86 11.21 -7.63
N TYR A 40 1.97 11.82 -8.06
CA TYR A 40 1.93 12.95 -8.99
C TYR A 40 2.33 12.49 -10.39
N ASP A 41 1.51 12.83 -11.37
CA ASP A 41 1.76 12.63 -12.80
C ASP A 41 2.30 13.94 -13.41
N PRO A 42 3.62 14.09 -13.56
CA PRO A 42 4.18 15.29 -14.19
C PRO A 42 3.80 15.41 -15.67
N GLY A 43 3.50 14.30 -16.34
CA GLY A 43 3.14 14.31 -17.77
C GLY A 43 1.71 14.78 -18.00
N ALA A 44 0.79 14.38 -17.12
CA ALA A 44 -0.61 14.85 -17.16
C ALA A 44 -0.82 16.17 -16.40
N GLY A 45 0.13 16.60 -15.57
CA GLY A 45 -0.02 17.77 -14.71
C GLY A 45 -1.10 17.59 -13.66
N SER A 46 -1.26 16.36 -13.16
CA SER A 46 -2.32 15.98 -12.23
C SER A 46 -1.77 15.18 -11.05
N ALA A 47 -2.53 15.17 -9.95
CA ALA A 47 -2.27 14.31 -8.80
C ALA A 47 -3.35 13.23 -8.74
N VAL A 48 -2.94 11.99 -8.51
CA VAL A 48 -3.84 10.86 -8.31
C VAL A 48 -3.85 10.50 -6.83
N VAL A 49 -5.03 10.49 -6.23
CA VAL A 49 -5.28 10.10 -4.85
C VAL A 49 -6.02 8.78 -4.85
N LEU A 50 -5.56 7.84 -4.05
CA LEU A 50 -6.23 6.56 -3.81
C LEU A 50 -6.67 6.51 -2.35
N ARG A 51 -7.97 6.70 -2.13
CA ARG A 51 -8.63 6.59 -0.83
C ARG A 51 -8.87 5.13 -0.48
N ARG A 52 -8.58 4.76 0.76
CA ARG A 52 -8.54 3.35 1.20
C ARG A 52 -9.43 3.04 2.41
N ASN A 53 -10.04 4.06 2.99
CA ASN A 53 -10.82 4.02 4.24
C ASN A 53 -12.33 3.99 4.02
N LEU A 54 -12.80 3.45 2.89
CA LEU A 54 -14.21 3.50 2.47
C LEU A 54 -15.07 2.35 3.03
N GLY A 55 -14.49 1.49 3.87
CA GLY A 55 -15.11 0.26 4.36
C GLY A 55 -15.18 -0.84 3.29
N GLY A 56 -15.37 -2.09 3.73
CA GLY A 56 -15.56 -3.23 2.83
C GLY A 56 -14.38 -3.53 1.88
N GLY A 57 -13.19 -2.98 2.14
CA GLY A 57 -12.01 -3.12 1.28
C GLY A 57 -12.06 -2.28 0.00
N GLN A 58 -13.05 -1.40 -0.13
CA GLN A 58 -13.20 -0.54 -1.30
C GLN A 58 -12.10 0.51 -1.36
N VAL A 59 -11.79 0.93 -2.59
CA VAL A 59 -10.91 2.07 -2.85
C VAL A 59 -11.57 3.03 -3.82
N GLU A 60 -11.26 4.32 -3.68
CA GLU A 60 -11.66 5.36 -4.64
C GLU A 60 -10.40 6.00 -5.18
N ILE A 61 -10.27 6.01 -6.50
CA ILE A 61 -9.21 6.73 -7.21
C ILE A 61 -9.79 8.07 -7.63
N LEU A 62 -9.12 9.16 -7.30
CA LEU A 62 -9.45 10.50 -7.74
C LEU A 62 -8.25 11.08 -8.48
N GLU A 63 -8.48 11.63 -9.66
CA GLU A 63 -7.50 12.45 -10.37
C GLU A 63 -7.86 13.92 -10.18
N ILE A 64 -6.89 14.68 -9.69
CA ILE A 64 -7.00 16.10 -9.36
C ILE A 64 -6.13 16.87 -10.34
N GLY A 65 -6.74 17.78 -11.10
CA GLY A 65 -6.06 18.61 -12.08
C GLY A 65 -5.21 19.70 -11.42
N ALA A 66 -4.39 20.37 -12.20
CA ALA A 66 -3.55 21.48 -11.73
C ALA A 66 -4.36 22.63 -11.09
N ALA A 67 -5.63 22.80 -11.47
CA ALA A 67 -6.52 23.80 -10.87
C ALA A 67 -7.15 23.35 -9.54
N GLY A 68 -6.86 22.13 -9.08
CA GLY A 68 -7.40 21.54 -7.86
C GLY A 68 -8.79 20.92 -8.03
N ASP A 69 -9.32 20.88 -9.24
CA ASP A 69 -10.59 20.24 -9.58
C ASP A 69 -10.42 18.73 -9.76
N THR A 70 -11.47 17.96 -9.42
CA THR A 70 -11.51 16.53 -9.73
C THR A 70 -11.82 16.35 -11.21
N VAL A 71 -10.85 15.87 -11.97
CA VAL A 71 -10.96 15.62 -13.41
C VAL A 71 -11.65 14.29 -13.67
N TRP A 72 -11.43 13.32 -12.77
CA TRP A 72 -11.97 11.99 -12.86
C TRP A 72 -11.97 11.30 -11.50
N ASP A 73 -12.96 10.45 -11.24
CA ASP A 73 -12.99 9.58 -10.08
C ASP A 73 -13.56 8.20 -10.41
N ARG A 74 -13.13 7.19 -9.64
CA ARG A 74 -13.64 5.82 -9.77
C ARG A 74 -13.56 5.06 -8.47
N ARG A 75 -14.68 4.44 -8.09
CA ARG A 75 -14.72 3.45 -7.01
C ARG A 75 -14.48 2.05 -7.54
N LEU A 76 -13.63 1.32 -6.84
CA LEU A 76 -13.25 -0.05 -7.15
C LEU A 76 -13.45 -0.91 -5.90
N SER A 77 -13.84 -2.16 -6.12
CA SER A 77 -14.06 -3.14 -5.06
C SER A 77 -13.11 -4.32 -5.26
N PRO A 78 -11.81 -4.19 -4.94
CA PRO A 78 -10.95 -5.36 -4.87
C PRO A 78 -11.48 -6.33 -3.80
N PRO A 79 -11.16 -7.63 -3.88
CA PRO A 79 -11.55 -8.59 -2.85
C PRO A 79 -11.12 -8.13 -1.45
N ALA A 80 -12.08 -8.02 -0.54
CA ALA A 80 -11.80 -7.66 0.85
C ALA A 80 -10.93 -8.74 1.52
N VAL A 81 -9.96 -8.31 2.31
CA VAL A 81 -9.09 -9.20 3.09
C VAL A 81 -9.26 -8.84 4.55
N ARG A 82 -9.35 -9.85 5.41
CA ARG A 82 -9.33 -9.65 6.86
C ARG A 82 -7.98 -10.03 7.41
N PHE A 83 -7.53 -9.28 8.41
CA PHE A 83 -6.40 -9.70 9.22
C PHE A 83 -6.77 -10.98 9.97
N ARG A 84 -5.86 -11.94 9.99
CA ARG A 84 -5.94 -13.03 10.95
C ARG A 84 -5.27 -12.56 12.25
N ALA A 85 -5.83 -12.96 13.40
CA ALA A 85 -5.31 -12.55 14.71
C ALA A 85 -3.83 -12.95 14.90
N ASP A 86 -3.42 -14.12 14.41
CA ASP A 86 -2.03 -14.60 14.46
C ASP A 86 -1.07 -13.72 13.64
N GLN A 87 -1.53 -13.14 12.53
CA GLN A 87 -0.72 -12.23 11.71
C GLN A 87 -0.50 -10.89 12.41
N ILE A 88 -1.51 -10.37 13.10
CA ILE A 88 -1.39 -9.13 13.89
C ILE A 88 -0.39 -9.37 15.02
N ALA A 89 -0.56 -10.46 15.79
CA ALA A 89 0.34 -10.80 16.88
C ALA A 89 1.79 -10.94 16.42
N ALA A 90 2.04 -11.68 15.33
CA ALA A 90 3.39 -11.85 14.80
C ALA A 90 4.04 -10.52 14.37
N VAL A 91 3.26 -9.61 13.79
CA VAL A 91 3.75 -8.28 13.39
C VAL A 91 4.07 -7.42 14.61
N ILE A 92 3.24 -7.46 15.65
CA ILE A 92 3.50 -6.77 16.92
C ILE A 92 4.78 -7.33 17.57
N ASP A 93 4.94 -8.65 17.64
CA ASP A 93 6.11 -9.29 18.22
C ASP A 93 7.40 -8.93 17.48
N ASP A 94 7.38 -8.91 16.14
CA ASP A 94 8.51 -8.51 15.33
C ASP A 94 8.86 -7.03 15.49
N ALA A 95 7.85 -6.16 15.51
CA ALA A 95 8.03 -4.73 15.74
C ALA A 95 8.57 -4.46 17.16
N ALA A 96 8.01 -5.12 18.17
CA ALA A 96 8.42 -4.98 19.57
C ALA A 96 9.89 -5.35 19.76
N ARG A 97 10.32 -6.49 19.22
CA ARG A 97 11.72 -6.93 19.25
C ARG A 97 12.64 -5.98 18.50
N GLY A 98 12.23 -5.52 17.31
CA GLY A 98 13.02 -4.58 16.50
C GLY A 98 13.23 -3.23 17.20
N ILE A 99 12.19 -2.69 17.82
CA ILE A 99 12.25 -1.41 18.52
C ILE A 99 13.02 -1.54 19.83
N ALA A 100 12.70 -2.50 20.69
CA ALA A 100 13.40 -2.71 21.97
C ALA A 100 14.90 -3.03 21.77
N GLY A 101 15.26 -3.70 20.67
CA GLY A 101 16.65 -3.96 20.32
C GLY A 101 17.44 -2.73 19.83
N SER A 102 16.77 -1.62 19.51
CA SER A 102 17.41 -0.42 18.98
C SER A 102 18.13 0.38 20.07
N VAL A 103 19.22 1.07 19.71
CA VAL A 103 20.16 1.70 20.67
C VAL A 103 19.49 2.64 21.67
N GLY A 104 18.45 3.38 21.26
CA GLY A 104 17.74 4.33 22.12
C GLY A 104 16.71 3.71 23.06
N TRP A 105 16.47 2.39 22.98
CA TRP A 105 15.33 1.73 23.62
C TRP A 105 15.70 0.42 24.31
N ARG A 106 17.00 0.16 24.53
CA ARG A 106 17.51 -1.09 25.11
C ARG A 106 17.03 -1.37 26.53
N ASP A 107 16.68 -0.31 27.27
CA ASP A 107 16.18 -0.43 28.64
C ASP A 107 14.68 -0.78 28.69
N VAL A 108 13.98 -0.79 27.54
CA VAL A 108 12.59 -1.24 27.44
C VAL A 108 12.56 -2.74 27.22
N SER A 109 11.79 -3.44 28.05
CA SER A 109 11.53 -4.86 27.82
C SER A 109 10.71 -5.06 26.54
N VAL A 110 10.96 -6.16 25.83
CA VAL A 110 10.15 -6.54 24.65
C VAL A 110 8.67 -6.60 25.01
N GLU A 111 8.33 -7.07 26.20
CA GLU A 111 6.94 -7.19 26.65
C GLU A 111 6.27 -5.82 26.87
N ALA A 112 6.96 -4.88 27.50
CA ALA A 112 6.43 -3.51 27.66
C ALA A 112 6.23 -2.83 26.30
N MET A 113 7.12 -3.07 25.34
CA MET A 113 6.96 -2.58 23.97
C MET A 113 5.80 -3.27 23.24
N ARG A 114 5.62 -4.58 23.45
CA ARG A 114 4.52 -5.37 22.88
C ARG A 114 3.17 -4.81 23.34
N HIS A 115 2.99 -4.60 24.63
CA HIS A 115 1.76 -3.98 25.16
C HIS A 115 1.53 -2.57 24.63
N ALA A 116 2.56 -1.72 24.62
CA ALA A 116 2.43 -0.37 24.09
C ALA A 116 2.07 -0.35 22.59
N LEU A 117 2.50 -1.36 21.82
CA LEU A 117 2.09 -1.56 20.44
C LEU A 117 0.65 -2.06 20.33
N GLU A 118 0.24 -3.04 21.15
CA GLU A 118 -1.14 -3.54 21.19
C GLU A 118 -2.16 -2.42 21.44
N ASP A 119 -1.84 -1.52 22.38
CA ASP A 119 -2.73 -0.40 22.75
C ASP A 119 -2.78 0.70 21.68
N ALA A 120 -1.67 0.95 20.98
CA ALA A 120 -1.55 2.06 20.04
C ALA A 120 -1.84 1.69 18.58
N LEU A 121 -1.78 0.40 18.23
CA LEU A 121 -1.90 -0.06 16.85
C LEU A 121 -3.34 0.03 16.36
N TYR A 122 -3.55 0.82 15.31
CA TYR A 122 -4.81 0.82 14.59
C TYR A 122 -4.89 -0.38 13.65
N VAL A 123 -5.95 -1.19 13.78
CA VAL A 123 -6.24 -2.33 12.90
C VAL A 123 -7.62 -2.14 12.25
N PRO A 124 -7.71 -1.81 10.96
CA PRO A 124 -8.99 -1.69 10.28
C PRO A 124 -9.62 -3.07 10.01
N ASP A 125 -10.95 -3.18 10.10
CA ASP A 125 -11.72 -4.33 9.62
C ASP A 125 -12.68 -3.88 8.49
N PRO A 126 -12.43 -4.25 7.22
CA PRO A 126 -11.34 -5.11 6.71
C PRO A 126 -10.01 -4.36 6.46
N MET A 127 -8.98 -5.08 6.00
CA MET A 127 -7.69 -4.48 5.59
C MET A 127 -7.91 -3.36 4.54
N PRO A 128 -7.08 -2.31 4.51
CA PRO A 128 -7.19 -1.26 3.50
C PRO A 128 -7.05 -1.88 2.10
N GLY A 129 -7.78 -1.37 1.11
CA GLY A 129 -7.80 -2.00 -0.22
C GLY A 129 -6.46 -1.93 -0.99
N ALA A 130 -5.51 -1.10 -0.54
CA ALA A 130 -4.19 -0.97 -1.16
C ALA A 130 -3.09 -0.66 -0.12
N THR A 131 -1.82 -0.94 -0.46
CA THR A 131 -0.62 -0.64 0.34
C THR A 131 0.35 0.30 -0.37
N ARG A 132 0.27 0.36 -1.70
CA ARG A 132 1.12 1.14 -2.58
C ARG A 132 0.35 1.49 -3.84
N MET A 133 0.74 2.58 -4.49
CA MET A 133 0.25 2.93 -5.81
C MET A 133 1.34 3.56 -6.68
N PHE A 134 1.14 3.53 -8.00
CA PHE A 134 1.85 4.34 -8.98
C PHE A 134 1.00 4.46 -10.25
N GLY A 135 1.20 5.51 -11.03
CA GLY A 135 0.67 5.59 -12.39
C GLY A 135 1.68 5.12 -13.42
N THR A 136 1.20 4.64 -14.56
CA THR A 136 2.02 4.18 -15.69
C THR A 136 2.00 5.15 -16.85
N ALA A 137 3.00 5.04 -17.73
CA ALA A 137 3.02 5.77 -19.00
C ALA A 137 1.84 5.41 -19.92
N SER A 138 1.23 4.23 -19.75
CA SER A 138 0.03 3.83 -20.47
C SER A 138 -1.27 4.40 -19.89
N GLY A 139 -1.19 5.25 -18.86
CA GLY A 139 -2.36 5.83 -18.20
C GLY A 139 -3.08 4.87 -17.24
N GLU A 140 -2.52 3.71 -16.92
CA GLU A 140 -3.08 2.84 -15.88
C GLU A 140 -2.65 3.32 -14.49
N ILE A 141 -3.54 3.19 -13.51
CA ILE A 141 -3.21 3.31 -12.09
C ILE A 141 -3.05 1.92 -11.53
N TRP A 142 -1.87 1.65 -11.00
CA TRP A 142 -1.52 0.39 -10.38
C TRP A 142 -1.49 0.56 -8.87
N PHE A 143 -2.07 -0.39 -8.15
CA PHE A 143 -2.00 -0.43 -6.70
C PHE A 143 -1.83 -1.85 -6.18
N ARG A 144 -1.10 -1.98 -5.07
CA ARG A 144 -0.78 -3.27 -4.47
C ARG A 144 -1.78 -3.61 -3.39
N GLY A 145 -2.47 -4.74 -3.50
CA GLY A 145 -3.31 -5.27 -2.42
C GLY A 145 -2.47 -5.84 -1.26
N TYR A 146 -3.13 -6.23 -0.17
CA TYR A 146 -2.47 -6.96 0.93
C TYR A 146 -2.34 -8.45 0.65
N GLN A 147 -3.07 -8.97 -0.34
CA GLN A 147 -3.01 -10.37 -0.74
C GLN A 147 -1.64 -10.73 -1.30
N SER A 148 -1.28 -11.99 -1.07
CA SER A 148 -0.12 -12.61 -1.65
C SER A 148 -0.40 -14.08 -1.92
N GLN A 149 0.18 -14.62 -2.99
CA GLN A 149 0.07 -16.02 -3.36
C GLN A 149 1.49 -16.57 -3.47
N ASP A 150 1.90 -17.42 -2.53
CA ASP A 150 3.27 -17.92 -2.41
C ASP A 150 4.30 -16.77 -2.46
N THR A 151 5.18 -16.78 -3.47
CA THR A 151 6.22 -15.78 -3.71
C THR A 151 5.75 -14.57 -4.53
N LEU A 152 4.45 -14.49 -4.83
CA LEU A 152 3.83 -13.44 -5.64
C LEU A 152 3.04 -12.45 -4.76
N SER A 153 3.12 -11.19 -5.12
CA SER A 153 2.31 -10.09 -4.63
C SER A 153 1.17 -9.81 -5.60
N VAL A 154 0.00 -9.48 -5.05
CA VAL A 154 -1.18 -9.12 -5.86
C VAL A 154 -1.19 -7.62 -6.11
N TRP A 155 -1.18 -7.27 -7.38
CA TRP A 155 -1.38 -5.91 -7.87
C TRP A 155 -2.71 -5.83 -8.62
N TYR A 156 -3.31 -4.66 -8.60
CA TYR A 156 -4.49 -4.31 -9.36
C TYR A 156 -4.12 -3.15 -10.29
N ALA A 157 -4.51 -3.27 -11.56
CA ALA A 157 -4.35 -2.25 -12.57
C ALA A 157 -5.74 -1.77 -12.99
N ALA A 158 -5.98 -0.47 -12.91
CA ALA A 158 -7.20 0.19 -13.34
C ALA A 158 -6.86 1.21 -14.42
N HIS A 159 -7.50 1.11 -15.57
CA HIS A 159 -7.39 2.13 -16.61
C HIS A 159 -8.35 3.30 -16.32
N ARG A 160 -8.00 4.52 -16.75
CA ARG A 160 -8.79 5.75 -16.49
C ARG A 160 -10.19 5.72 -17.12
N ASP A 161 -10.40 4.94 -18.19
CA ASP A 161 -11.74 4.73 -18.75
C ASP A 161 -12.66 3.86 -17.86
N GLY A 162 -12.11 3.26 -16.80
CA GLY A 162 -12.85 2.81 -15.63
C GLY A 162 -13.60 1.48 -15.76
N VAL A 163 -13.47 0.73 -16.85
CA VAL A 163 -14.33 -0.46 -17.04
C VAL A 163 -13.73 -1.73 -16.42
N ARG A 164 -12.41 -1.85 -16.30
CA ARG A 164 -11.78 -3.13 -15.92
C ARG A 164 -10.70 -2.96 -14.86
N LEU A 165 -10.94 -3.59 -13.70
CA LEU A 165 -9.92 -3.85 -12.70
C LEU A 165 -9.22 -5.17 -13.06
N ARG A 166 -7.94 -5.09 -13.42
CA ARG A 166 -7.14 -6.27 -13.77
C ARG A 166 -6.28 -6.68 -12.59
N GLN A 167 -6.37 -7.93 -12.16
CA GLN A 167 -5.44 -8.49 -11.19
C GLN A 167 -4.16 -8.95 -11.88
N VAL A 168 -3.02 -8.57 -11.34
CA VAL A 168 -1.69 -8.93 -11.84
C VAL A 168 -0.86 -9.52 -10.70
N LEU A 169 -0.29 -10.70 -10.93
CA LEU A 169 0.61 -11.34 -9.97
C LEU A 169 2.05 -11.00 -10.32
N VAL A 170 2.77 -10.43 -9.34
CA VAL A 170 4.14 -9.95 -9.52
C VAL A 170 5.03 -10.56 -8.43
N PRO A 171 6.21 -11.11 -8.76
CA PRO A 171 7.13 -11.63 -7.74
C PRO A 171 7.40 -10.60 -6.63
N ARG A 172 7.36 -11.01 -5.36
CA ARG A 172 7.59 -10.10 -4.21
C ARG A 172 8.96 -9.42 -4.23
N SER A 173 9.94 -10.04 -4.89
CA SER A 173 11.30 -9.50 -5.09
C SER A 173 11.40 -8.47 -6.23
N PHE A 174 10.31 -8.23 -6.95
CA PHE A 174 10.20 -7.26 -8.03
C PHE A 174 9.29 -6.11 -7.60
N ARG A 175 9.76 -4.87 -7.75
CA ARG A 175 9.01 -3.66 -7.44
C ARG A 175 8.61 -2.99 -8.76
N PRO A 176 7.35 -3.13 -9.22
CA PRO A 176 6.84 -2.39 -10.37
C PRO A 176 7.01 -0.89 -10.21
N MET A 177 7.37 -0.24 -11.32
CA MET A 177 7.53 1.21 -11.43
C MET A 177 6.82 1.78 -12.66
N ASP A 178 6.63 0.97 -13.71
CA ASP A 178 5.87 1.33 -14.91
C ASP A 178 5.29 0.06 -15.57
N ALA A 179 4.25 0.20 -16.39
CA ALA A 179 3.67 -0.90 -17.13
C ALA A 179 2.95 -0.47 -18.41
N THR A 180 2.78 -1.42 -19.31
CA THR A 180 1.93 -1.35 -20.50
C THR A 180 0.96 -2.53 -20.49
N GLY A 181 0.12 -2.64 -21.51
CA GLY A 181 -0.77 -3.79 -21.69
C GLY A 181 -0.03 -5.14 -21.71
N THR A 182 1.25 -5.18 -22.10
CA THR A 182 2.01 -6.42 -22.33
C THR A 182 3.23 -6.61 -21.42
N HIS A 183 3.71 -5.56 -20.76
CA HIS A 183 4.96 -5.62 -19.97
C HIS A 183 4.85 -4.78 -18.69
N VAL A 184 5.63 -5.17 -17.68
CA VAL A 184 5.85 -4.41 -16.46
C VAL A 184 7.35 -4.19 -16.29
N TRP A 185 7.74 -2.96 -16.01
CA TRP A 185 9.11 -2.58 -15.68
C TRP A 185 9.21 -2.20 -14.22
N GLY A 186 10.35 -2.50 -13.62
CA GLY A 186 10.52 -2.30 -12.20
C GLY A 186 11.92 -2.58 -11.74
N LEU A 187 12.12 -2.43 -10.44
CA LEU A 187 13.38 -2.69 -9.77
C LEU A 187 13.41 -4.12 -9.23
N ARG A 188 14.53 -4.80 -9.43
CA ARG A 188 14.82 -6.10 -8.82
C ARG A 188 16.14 -6.03 -8.09
N ARG A 189 16.26 -6.79 -6.99
CA ARG A 189 17.52 -7.00 -6.29
C ARG A 189 18.14 -8.32 -6.76
N GLY A 190 19.40 -8.26 -7.21
CA GLY A 190 20.18 -9.44 -7.57
C GLY A 190 20.78 -10.16 -6.36
N GLU A 191 21.52 -11.23 -6.60
CA GLU A 191 22.17 -12.05 -5.57
C GLU A 191 23.20 -11.25 -4.76
N LEU A 192 23.90 -10.32 -5.40
CA LEU A 192 24.87 -9.42 -4.75
C LEU A 192 24.21 -8.23 -4.04
N GLY A 193 22.88 -8.21 -3.90
CA GLY A 193 22.17 -7.10 -3.27
C GLY A 193 22.02 -5.83 -4.13
N VAL A 194 22.64 -5.80 -5.32
CA VAL A 194 22.57 -4.68 -6.27
C VAL A 194 21.16 -4.60 -6.89
N GLN A 195 20.61 -3.39 -6.95
CA GLN A 195 19.35 -3.11 -7.62
C GLN A 195 19.57 -2.83 -9.12
N TYR A 196 18.73 -3.40 -9.97
CA TYR A 196 18.73 -3.16 -11.40
C TYR A 196 17.30 -3.08 -11.95
N VAL A 197 17.15 -2.41 -13.10
CA VAL A 197 15.88 -2.34 -13.83
C VAL A 197 15.67 -3.64 -14.61
N ALA A 198 14.48 -4.22 -14.49
CA ALA A 198 14.10 -5.40 -15.25
C ALA A 198 12.70 -5.23 -15.86
N GLY A 199 12.54 -5.74 -17.08
CA GLY A 199 11.25 -5.89 -17.74
C GLY A 199 10.72 -7.31 -17.59
N ARG A 200 9.42 -7.45 -17.36
CA ARG A 200 8.69 -8.73 -17.31
C ARG A 200 7.53 -8.66 -18.28
N ARG A 201 7.34 -9.71 -19.09
CA ARG A 201 6.16 -9.85 -19.93
C ARG A 201 4.96 -10.27 -19.08
N LEU A 202 3.82 -9.62 -19.29
CA LEU A 202 2.53 -10.04 -18.75
C LEU A 202 2.02 -11.23 -19.54
N VAL A 203 1.63 -12.28 -18.83
CA VAL A 203 1.07 -13.50 -19.42
C VAL A 203 -0.33 -13.67 -18.88
N ALA A 204 -1.28 -13.99 -19.76
CA ALA A 204 -2.64 -14.32 -19.35
C ALA A 204 -2.64 -15.59 -18.48
N PRO A 205 -3.58 -15.75 -17.55
CA PRO A 205 -3.73 -17.01 -16.82
C PRO A 205 -3.91 -18.16 -17.82
N SER A 206 -3.14 -19.24 -17.65
CA SER A 206 -3.30 -20.44 -18.46
C SER A 206 -4.75 -20.96 -18.34
N GLY A 207 -5.51 -20.93 -19.43
CA GLY A 207 -6.93 -21.34 -19.46
C GLY A 207 -7.95 -20.20 -19.59
N ALA A 208 -7.51 -18.94 -19.64
CA ALA A 208 -8.38 -17.85 -20.10
C ALA A 208 -8.39 -17.86 -21.64
N ASP A 209 -9.35 -18.56 -22.25
CA ASP A 209 -9.64 -18.39 -23.67
C ASP A 209 -9.88 -16.90 -23.94
N SER A 210 -9.04 -16.31 -24.80
CA SER A 210 -9.21 -14.94 -25.24
C SER A 210 -10.61 -14.80 -25.86
N PRO A 211 -11.49 -13.91 -25.35
CA PRO A 211 -12.69 -13.58 -26.10
C PRO A 211 -12.23 -12.93 -27.41
N ARG A 212 -12.58 -13.58 -28.53
CA ARG A 212 -12.40 -13.05 -29.88
C ARG A 212 -13.20 -11.77 -30.07
#